data_AF-U2VDB8-F1
#
_entry.id   AF-U2VDB8-F1
#
_cell.length_a   1.000
_cell.length_b   1.000
_cell.length_c   1.000
_cell.angle_alpha   90.00
_cell.angle_beta   90.00
_cell.angle_gamma   90.00
#
_symmetry.space_group_name_H-M   'P 1'
#
loop_
_entity.id
_entity.type
_entity.pdbx_description
1 polymer ?
#
loop_
_entity_poly.entity_id
_entity_poly.type
_entity_poly.pdbx_seq_one_letter_code
_entity_poly.pdbx_strand_id
1 'polypeptide(L)'
;MATEEKSLETTQEAAFQIIATVGSAKSQYIEAIQKAKEGDIEGAKALVESGTKDFDDGHAAHLSLLQQSAIDNGNVTFSLILVHAEDQLMQAESFRIITEDLIDVYERIGAGR
;
A
#
# COMPACT_ATOMS: atom_id res chain seq x y z
N MET A 1 -1.66 29.63 13.01
CA MET A 1 -0.48 30.00 12.18
C MET A 1 0.70 29.08 12.41
N ALA A 2 1.61 29.30 13.38
CA ALA A 2 2.81 28.43 13.52
C ALA A 2 2.50 26.94 13.81
N THR A 3 1.43 26.66 14.55
CA THR A 3 1.02 25.29 14.91
C THR A 3 0.33 24.54 13.75
N GLU A 4 -0.38 25.26 12.88
CA GLU A 4 -1.05 24.68 11.70
C GLU A 4 -0.05 24.38 10.58
N GLU A 5 0.95 25.25 10.39
CA GLU A 5 2.01 25.06 9.40
C GLU A 5 2.86 23.83 9.73
N LYS A 6 3.23 23.66 11.02
CA LYS A 6 3.93 22.46 11.50
C LYS A 6 3.08 21.20 11.36
N SER A 7 1.78 21.27 11.65
CA SER A 7 0.85 20.15 11.46
C SER A 7 0.75 19.74 9.99
N LEU A 8 0.68 20.72 9.07
CA LEU A 8 0.64 20.46 7.64
C LEU A 8 1.92 19.78 7.15
N GLU A 9 3.09 20.24 7.57
CA GLU A 9 4.39 19.65 7.21
C GLU A 9 4.47 18.18 7.63
N THR A 10 4.12 17.87 8.89
CA THR A 10 4.09 16.49 9.39
C THR A 10 3.13 15.60 8.60
N THR A 11 1.92 16.09 8.27
CA THR A 11 0.98 15.34 7.43
C THR A 11 1.55 15.07 6.03
N GLN A 12 2.23 16.05 5.43
CA GLN A 12 2.80 15.90 4.09
C GLN A 12 3.97 14.93 4.06
N GLU A 13 4.84 14.95 5.06
CA GLU A 13 5.94 13.99 5.20
C GLU A 13 5.41 12.55 5.30
N ALA A 14 4.41 12.32 6.15
CA ALA A 14 3.76 11.02 6.27
C ALA A 14 3.08 10.60 4.96
N ALA A 15 2.39 11.53 4.28
CA ALA A 15 1.77 11.26 2.98
C ALA A 15 2.81 10.85 1.92
N PHE A 16 3.97 11.51 1.84
CA PHE A 16 5.04 11.12 0.92
C PHE A 16 5.62 9.74 1.26
N GLN A 17 5.80 9.44 2.55
CA GLN A 17 6.25 8.12 2.99
C GLN A 17 5.25 7.02 2.58
N ILE A 18 3.96 7.24 2.81
CA ILE A 18 2.88 6.33 2.39
C ILE A 18 2.95 6.14 0.88
N ILE A 19 2.92 7.22 0.08
CA ILE A 19 2.93 7.16 -1.39
C ILE A 19 4.12 6.34 -1.92
N ALA A 20 5.33 6.59 -1.37
CA ALA A 20 6.53 5.90 -1.83
C ALA A 20 6.50 4.39 -1.54
N THR A 21 6.16 4.02 -0.31
CA THR A 21 6.13 2.63 0.16
C THR A 21 4.99 1.83 -0.48
N VAL A 22 3.77 2.35 -0.45
CA VAL A 22 2.59 1.65 -1.03
C VAL A 22 2.62 1.64 -2.56
N GLY A 23 3.26 2.64 -3.18
CA GLY A 23 3.50 2.67 -4.62
C GLY A 23 4.46 1.57 -5.08
N SER A 24 5.51 1.30 -4.29
CA SER A 24 6.41 0.16 -4.49
C SER A 24 5.64 -1.15 -4.37
N ALA A 25 4.92 -1.34 -3.25
CA ALA A 25 4.11 -2.53 -3.01
C ALA A 25 3.11 -2.84 -4.14
N LYS A 26 2.35 -1.83 -4.57
CA LYS A 26 1.40 -1.96 -5.68
C LYS A 26 2.08 -2.39 -6.98
N SER A 27 3.26 -1.87 -7.27
CA SER A 27 4.03 -2.25 -8.47
C SER A 27 4.43 -3.72 -8.41
N GLN A 28 4.87 -4.20 -7.24
CA GLN A 28 5.24 -5.60 -7.02
C GLN A 28 4.02 -6.52 -7.13
N TYR A 29 2.86 -6.13 -6.62
CA TYR A 29 1.61 -6.90 -6.80
C TYR A 29 1.19 -7.02 -8.26
N ILE A 30 1.36 -5.96 -9.06
CA ILE A 30 1.08 -5.98 -10.49
C ILE A 30 2.08 -6.89 -11.23
N GLU A 31 3.36 -6.85 -10.86
CA GLU A 31 4.39 -7.73 -11.41
C GLU A 31 4.13 -9.20 -11.06
N ALA A 32 3.69 -9.47 -9.82
CA ALA A 32 3.32 -10.81 -9.38
C ALA A 32 2.19 -11.41 -10.23
N ILE A 33 1.20 -10.60 -10.63
CA ILE A 33 0.15 -11.05 -11.58
C ILE A 33 0.78 -11.46 -12.92
N GLN A 34 1.76 -10.72 -13.44
CA GLN A 34 2.42 -11.09 -14.70
C GLN A 34 3.20 -12.40 -14.56
N LYS A 35 3.93 -12.58 -13.45
CA LYS A 35 4.63 -13.84 -13.15
C LYS A 35 3.68 -15.03 -13.08
N ALA A 36 2.55 -14.87 -12.39
CA ALA A 36 1.54 -15.92 -12.31
C ALA A 36 0.96 -16.28 -13.69
N LYS A 37 0.73 -15.29 -14.55
CA LYS A 37 0.27 -15.49 -15.94
C LYS A 37 1.27 -16.28 -16.79
N GLU A 38 2.55 -16.13 -16.53
CA GLU A 38 3.64 -16.87 -17.19
C GLU A 38 3.81 -18.30 -16.63
N GLY A 39 3.12 -18.63 -15.53
CA GLY A 39 3.24 -19.90 -14.81
C GLY A 39 4.34 -19.90 -13.74
N ASP A 40 5.02 -18.77 -13.52
CA ASP A 40 6.01 -18.58 -12.47
C ASP A 40 5.32 -18.26 -11.13
N ILE A 41 4.68 -19.27 -10.54
CA ILE A 41 3.92 -19.14 -9.29
C ILE A 41 4.82 -18.81 -8.10
N GLU A 42 6.02 -19.39 -8.04
CA GLU A 42 6.98 -19.12 -6.96
C GLU A 42 7.47 -17.66 -7.02
N GLY A 43 7.83 -17.17 -8.22
CA GLY A 43 8.20 -15.77 -8.41
C GLY A 43 7.06 -14.80 -8.08
N ALA A 44 5.82 -15.17 -8.43
CA ALA A 44 4.64 -14.38 -8.06
C ALA A 44 4.46 -14.28 -6.53
N LYS A 45 4.55 -15.40 -5.81
CA LYS A 45 4.44 -15.43 -4.34
C LYS A 45 5.55 -14.64 -3.66
N ALA A 46 6.78 -14.73 -4.17
CA ALA A 46 7.91 -13.94 -3.65
C ALA A 46 7.72 -12.43 -3.82
N LEU A 47 7.16 -12.00 -4.95
CA LEU A 47 6.82 -10.59 -5.19
C LEU A 47 5.69 -10.10 -4.27
N VAL A 48 4.68 -10.93 -4.00
CA VAL A 48 3.63 -10.60 -3.02
C VAL A 48 4.21 -10.45 -1.62
N GLU A 49 5.09 -11.35 -1.19
CA GLU A 49 5.75 -11.26 0.11
C GLU A 49 6.57 -9.97 0.24
N SER A 50 7.38 -9.65 -0.78
CA SER A 50 8.16 -8.42 -0.77
C SER A 50 7.27 -7.17 -0.82
N GLY A 51 6.20 -7.19 -1.62
CA GLY A 51 5.22 -6.09 -1.67
C GLY A 51 4.48 -5.90 -0.36
N THR A 52 4.18 -6.99 0.35
CA THR A 52 3.51 -6.92 1.65
C THR A 52 4.40 -6.25 2.68
N LYS A 53 5.71 -6.53 2.66
CA LYS A 53 6.67 -5.83 3.51
C LYS A 53 6.68 -4.32 3.26
N ASP A 54 6.75 -3.89 1.99
CA ASP A 54 6.72 -2.48 1.63
C ASP A 54 5.37 -1.83 2.00
N PHE A 55 4.27 -2.56 1.82
CA PHE A 55 2.94 -2.10 2.19
C PHE A 55 2.82 -1.88 3.71
N ASP A 56 3.33 -2.80 4.52
CA ASP A 56 3.28 -2.71 5.98
C ASP A 56 4.02 -1.46 6.50
N ASP A 57 5.13 -1.07 5.86
CA ASP A 57 5.86 0.16 6.19
C ASP A 57 4.99 1.41 5.95
N GLY A 58 4.25 1.45 4.83
CA GLY A 58 3.31 2.52 4.52
C GLY A 58 2.07 2.50 5.43
N HIS A 59 1.55 1.32 5.72
CA HIS A 59 0.41 1.14 6.59
C HIS A 59 0.73 1.56 8.04
N ALA A 60 1.95 1.32 8.52
CA ALA A 60 2.40 1.80 9.83
C ALA A 60 2.42 3.34 9.92
N ALA A 61 2.84 4.03 8.86
CA ALA A 61 2.78 5.49 8.80
C ALA A 61 1.34 6.00 8.84
N HIS A 62 0.43 5.37 8.08
CA HIS A 62 -1.01 5.68 8.13
C HIS A 62 -1.60 5.44 9.54
N LEU A 63 -1.28 4.32 10.19
CA LEU A 63 -1.75 4.04 11.55
C LEU A 63 -1.27 5.10 12.56
N SER A 64 -0.04 5.58 12.40
CA SER A 64 0.52 6.65 13.24
C SER A 64 -0.25 7.96 13.06
N LEU A 65 -0.65 8.32 11.82
CA LEU A 65 -1.50 9.47 11.57
C LEU A 65 -2.89 9.32 12.22
N LEU A 66 -3.50 8.14 12.14
CA LEU A 66 -4.78 7.87 12.80
C LEU A 66 -4.68 8.01 14.32
N GLN A 67 -3.62 7.48 14.93
CA GLN A 67 -3.38 7.62 16.37
C GLN A 67 -3.20 9.09 16.77
N GLN A 68 -2.41 9.85 16.00
CA GLN A 68 -2.23 11.27 16.23
C GLN A 68 -3.56 12.03 16.11
N SER A 69 -4.38 11.70 15.10
CA SER A 69 -5.71 12.29 14.91
C SER A 69 -6.62 12.09 16.13
N ALA A 70 -6.57 10.92 16.75
CA ALA A 70 -7.40 10.60 17.92
C ALA A 70 -6.94 11.37 19.16
N ILE A 71 -5.62 11.56 19.32
CA ILE A 71 -5.03 12.35 20.42
C ILE A 71 -5.38 13.84 20.26
N ASP A 72 -5.32 14.35 19.03
CA ASP A 72 -5.55 15.77 18.73
C ASP A 72 -7.05 16.13 18.57
N ASN A 73 -7.96 15.26 19.04
CA ASN A 73 -9.43 15.41 18.93
C ASN A 73 -9.94 15.63 17.49
N GLY A 74 -9.32 14.98 16.50
CA GLY A 74 -9.73 15.01 15.09
C GLY A 74 -9.08 16.08 14.22
N ASN A 75 -8.10 16.84 14.75
CA ASN A 75 -7.38 17.86 13.96
C ASN A 75 -6.18 17.27 13.19
N VAL A 76 -6.43 16.43 12.18
CA VAL A 76 -5.42 16.22 11.12
C VAL A 76 -5.61 17.31 10.08
N THR A 77 -4.54 18.05 9.79
CA THR A 77 -4.59 19.06 8.72
C THR A 77 -4.75 18.35 7.39
N PHE A 78 -5.91 18.50 6.77
CA PHE A 78 -6.22 17.87 5.49
C PHE A 78 -5.42 18.51 4.35
N SER A 79 -4.92 17.68 3.44
CA SER A 79 -4.22 18.15 2.24
C SER A 79 -4.54 17.25 1.05
N LEU A 80 -4.46 17.79 -0.17
CA LEU A 80 -4.70 16.99 -1.38
C LEU A 80 -3.72 15.80 -1.49
N ILE A 81 -2.49 15.98 -1.01
CA ILE A 81 -1.49 14.91 -1.02
C ILE A 81 -1.81 13.81 0.01
N LEU A 82 -2.39 14.15 1.16
CA LEU A 82 -2.89 13.14 2.11
C LEU A 82 -4.00 12.31 1.47
N VAL A 83 -4.99 12.94 0.82
CA VAL A 83 -6.05 12.22 0.09
C VAL A 83 -5.46 11.28 -0.95
N HIS A 84 -4.45 11.74 -1.69
CA HIS A 84 -3.78 10.91 -2.67
C HIS A 84 -3.04 9.72 -2.02
N ALA A 85 -2.40 9.92 -0.87
CA ALA A 85 -1.75 8.87 -0.12
C ALA A 85 -2.74 7.79 0.35
N GLU A 86 -3.88 8.20 0.92
CA GLU A 86 -4.94 7.29 1.37
C GLU A 86 -5.53 6.48 0.19
N ASP A 87 -5.77 7.13 -0.95
CA ASP A 87 -6.23 6.47 -2.18
C ASP A 87 -5.22 5.42 -2.68
N GLN A 88 -3.92 5.75 -2.70
CA GLN A 88 -2.89 4.81 -3.11
C GLN A 88 -2.74 3.64 -2.14
N LEU A 89 -2.81 3.89 -0.82
CA LEU A 89 -2.77 2.86 0.22
C LEU A 89 -3.91 1.85 0.02
N MET A 90 -5.15 2.33 -0.10
CA MET A 90 -6.32 1.45 -0.28
C MET A 90 -6.30 0.73 -1.62
N GLN A 91 -5.79 1.35 -2.68
CA GLN A 91 -5.57 0.66 -3.95
C GLN A 91 -4.52 -0.46 -3.81
N ALA A 92 -3.40 -0.21 -3.12
CA ALA A 92 -2.36 -1.23 -2.92
C ALA A 92 -2.90 -2.45 -2.14
N GLU A 93 -3.67 -2.24 -1.07
CA GLU A 93 -4.37 -3.31 -0.33
C GLU A 93 -5.30 -4.11 -1.25
N SER A 94 -6.11 -3.41 -2.05
CA SER A 94 -7.04 -4.05 -2.99
C SER A 94 -6.30 -4.88 -4.04
N PHE A 95 -5.19 -4.37 -4.57
CA PHE A 95 -4.35 -5.12 -5.50
C PHE A 95 -3.70 -6.34 -4.86
N ARG A 96 -3.25 -6.26 -3.60
CA ARG A 96 -2.71 -7.43 -2.87
C ARG A 96 -3.72 -8.58 -2.85
N ILE A 97 -4.95 -8.30 -2.40
CA ILE A 97 -6.03 -9.30 -2.29
C ILE A 97 -6.35 -9.91 -3.67
N ILE A 98 -6.50 -9.06 -4.70
CA ILE A 98 -6.79 -9.53 -6.06
C ILE A 98 -5.63 -10.36 -6.62
N THR A 99 -4.38 -9.95 -6.37
CA THR A 99 -3.18 -10.67 -6.82
C THR A 99 -3.10 -12.06 -6.17
N GLU A 100 -3.35 -12.17 -4.87
CA GLU A 100 -3.38 -13.45 -4.15
C GLU A 100 -4.41 -14.41 -4.77
N ASP A 101 -5.65 -13.94 -4.98
CA ASP A 101 -6.70 -14.73 -5.63
C ASP A 101 -6.33 -15.13 -7.08
N LEU A 102 -5.70 -14.23 -7.83
CA LEU A 102 -5.26 -14.52 -9.20
C LEU A 102 -4.14 -15.55 -9.25
N ILE A 103 -3.18 -15.51 -8.31
CA ILE A 103 -2.13 -16.53 -8.20
C ILE A 103 -2.78 -17.90 -7.98
N ASP A 104 -3.73 -18.00 -7.05
CA ASP A 104 -4.46 -19.24 -6.78
C ASP A 104 -5.21 -19.77 -8.03
N VAL A 105 -5.83 -18.87 -8.80
CA VAL A 105 -6.50 -19.21 -10.06
C VAL A 105 -5.50 -19.75 -11.08
N TYR A 106 -4.38 -19.06 -11.30
CA TYR A 106 -3.35 -19.50 -12.27
C TYR A 106 -2.69 -20.81 -11.86
N GLU A 107 -2.43 -21.02 -10.57
CA GLU A 107 -1.88 -22.27 -10.03
C GLU A 107 -2.82 -23.45 -10.31
N ARG A 108 -4.14 -23.28 -10.11
CA ARG A 108 -5.14 -24.32 -10.42
C ARG A 108 -5.26 -24.60 -11.91
N ILE A 109 -5.21 -23.57 -12.76
CA ILE A 109 -5.25 -23.73 -14.22
C ILE A 109 -4.00 -24.46 -14.72
N GLY A 110 -2.83 -24.16 -14.15
CA GLY A 110 -1.57 -24.84 -14.45
C GLY A 110 -1.55 -26.30 -14.01
N ALA A 111 -2.07 -26.60 -12.81
CA ALA A 111 -2.14 -27.96 -12.27
C ALA A 111 -3.13 -28.89 -12.99
N GLY A 112 -4.04 -28.34 -13.80
CA GLY A 112 -4.99 -29.09 -14.63
C GLY A 112 -4.48 -29.44 -16.03
N ARG A 113 -3.25 -29.08 -16.37
CA ARG A 113 -2.56 -29.49 -17.61
C ARG A 113 -1.63 -30.67 -17.35
#